data_AF-A0AAN5I0L9-F1
#
_entry.id   AF-A0AAN5I0L9-F1
#
_cell.length_a   1.000
_cell.length_b   1.000
_cell.length_c   1.000
_cell.angle_alpha   90.00
_cell.angle_beta   90.00
_cell.angle_gamma   90.00
#
_symmetry.space_group_name_H-M   'P 1'
#
loop_
_entity.id
_entity.type
_entity.pdbx_description
1 polymer ?
#
loop_
_entity_poly.entity_id
_entity_poly.type
_entity_poly.pdbx_seq_one_letter_code
_entity_poly.pdbx_strand_id
1 'polypeptide(L)'
;KMGADEKRSRKIGQLRSIIGMNEEGKDELDYAFKVVELATELLVEDLDSSLSLDHHSQLWSALKWSIDRAKGSTKDKISLTNTASSVASAFSCLMNLLYLLDSEYELPCSNAPSPFMSTPSHSLKKGEASDESKTTILSYLSVRVGDLFRYKKDIAASAQWYRYAITVDPSNGEGWNQIGILSAQLGSPLDAVYSYYRATFTSNPSTIASSNILTILDAQLDGDPEEMEDDSFVLHSLALIHYLRPLPPPLLSRLSPLLSSPRRLLPFIAALSSLDHHSSTSSSLLNLFHEGFEKLKEEILHSETPLDSSCLATLTLYSRVLSSQSIDSLLEGRSREDSDLFQMDHFICYPHSSSSQ
;
A
#
# COMPACT_ATOMS: atom_id res chain seq x y z
N LYS A 1 39.31 -23.60 -10.72
CA LYS A 1 38.06 -23.52 -9.93
C LYS A 1 37.55 -22.10 -10.07
N MET A 2 36.35 -21.92 -10.59
CA MET A 2 35.72 -20.60 -10.79
C MET A 2 35.49 -19.93 -9.42
N GLY A 3 35.81 -18.64 -9.28
CA GLY A 3 35.61 -17.87 -8.05
C GLY A 3 34.13 -17.69 -7.70
N ALA A 4 33.81 -17.32 -6.45
CA ALA A 4 32.42 -17.08 -6.02
C ALA A 4 31.77 -15.94 -6.82
N ASP A 5 32.47 -14.82 -6.99
CA ASP A 5 31.98 -13.66 -7.74
C ASP A 5 31.75 -13.96 -9.22
N GLU A 6 32.61 -14.80 -9.80
CA GLU A 6 32.52 -15.22 -11.20
C GLU A 6 31.31 -16.14 -11.42
N LYS A 7 31.01 -17.03 -10.45
CA LYS A 7 29.78 -17.83 -10.43
C LYS A 7 28.54 -16.95 -10.35
N ARG A 8 28.52 -15.98 -9.44
CA ARG A 8 27.38 -15.06 -9.26
C ARG A 8 27.13 -14.23 -10.52
N SER A 9 28.19 -13.66 -11.09
CA SER A 9 28.11 -12.88 -12.34
C SER A 9 27.56 -13.72 -13.50
N ARG A 10 27.94 -14.99 -13.58
CA ARG A 10 27.39 -15.92 -14.58
C ARG A 10 25.89 -16.17 -14.38
N LYS A 11 25.43 -16.36 -13.14
CA LYS A 11 23.99 -16.53 -12.84
C LYS A 11 23.19 -15.28 -13.23
N ILE A 12 23.70 -14.08 -12.92
CA ILE A 12 23.08 -12.81 -13.34
C ILE A 12 22.99 -12.73 -14.86
N GLY A 13 24.05 -13.09 -15.58
CA GLY A 13 24.05 -13.12 -17.05
C GLY A 13 23.03 -14.13 -17.61
N GLN A 14 22.91 -15.30 -17.01
CA GLN A 14 21.92 -16.32 -17.38
C GLN A 14 20.50 -15.82 -17.14
N LEU A 15 20.23 -15.24 -15.98
CA LEU A 15 18.92 -14.69 -15.62
C LEU A 15 18.49 -13.62 -16.63
N ARG A 16 19.37 -12.65 -16.93
CA ARG A 16 19.11 -11.62 -17.94
C ARG A 16 18.84 -12.21 -19.32
N SER A 17 19.61 -13.22 -19.72
CA SER A 17 19.41 -13.89 -21.02
C SER A 17 18.07 -14.58 -21.12
N ILE A 18 17.59 -15.21 -20.04
CA ILE A 18 16.29 -15.91 -20.02
C ILE A 18 15.14 -14.90 -20.04
N ILE A 19 15.24 -13.82 -19.26
CA ILE A 19 14.21 -12.77 -19.22
C ILE A 19 14.06 -12.07 -20.57
N GLY A 20 15.16 -11.88 -21.31
CA GLY A 20 15.17 -11.24 -22.62
C GLY A 20 14.63 -12.10 -23.78
N MET A 21 14.19 -13.34 -23.54
CA MET A 21 13.63 -14.22 -24.57
C MET A 21 12.26 -13.73 -25.05
N ASN A 22 11.94 -14.02 -26.32
CA ASN A 22 10.60 -13.81 -26.88
C ASN A 22 9.60 -14.84 -26.31
N GLU A 23 8.30 -14.64 -26.56
CA GLU A 23 7.25 -15.55 -26.03
C GLU A 23 7.41 -17.01 -26.51
N GLU A 24 7.82 -17.23 -27.77
CA GLU A 24 8.10 -18.59 -28.27
C GLU A 24 9.24 -19.27 -27.49
N GLY A 25 10.33 -18.53 -27.22
CA GLY A 25 11.42 -19.04 -26.41
C GLY A 25 11.02 -19.32 -24.96
N LYS A 26 10.11 -18.51 -24.40
CA LYS A 26 9.57 -18.74 -23.05
C LYS A 26 8.66 -19.97 -22.98
N ASP A 27 7.98 -20.32 -24.07
CA ASP A 27 7.10 -21.49 -24.14
C ASP A 27 7.87 -22.81 -24.30
N GLU A 28 8.99 -22.78 -25.02
CA GLU A 28 9.86 -23.96 -25.21
C GLU A 28 10.72 -24.28 -23.99
N LEU A 29 10.99 -23.29 -23.15
CA LEU A 29 11.76 -23.41 -21.92
C LEU A 29 10.82 -23.52 -20.72
N ASP A 30 11.24 -24.21 -19.66
CA ASP A 30 10.60 -24.08 -18.35
C ASP A 30 10.94 -22.71 -17.72
N TYR A 31 10.48 -21.64 -18.39
CA TYR A 31 10.90 -20.25 -18.20
C TYR A 31 10.69 -19.81 -16.75
N ALA A 32 9.47 -20.00 -16.25
CA ALA A 32 9.12 -19.59 -14.90
C ALA A 32 9.96 -20.33 -13.85
N PHE A 33 10.15 -21.64 -14.02
CA PHE A 33 10.98 -22.43 -13.12
C PHE A 33 12.43 -21.93 -13.08
N LYS A 34 13.07 -21.76 -14.24
CA LYS A 34 14.47 -21.32 -14.32
C LYS A 34 14.69 -19.91 -13.77
N VAL A 35 13.76 -18.99 -14.04
CA VAL A 35 13.83 -17.62 -13.50
C VAL A 35 13.70 -17.65 -11.98
N VAL A 36 12.73 -18.42 -11.45
CA VAL A 36 12.52 -18.55 -10.01
C VAL A 36 13.73 -19.18 -9.32
N GLU A 37 14.30 -20.24 -9.90
CA GLU A 37 15.49 -20.92 -9.39
C GLU A 37 16.68 -19.94 -9.29
N LEU A 38 17.06 -19.31 -10.41
CA LEU A 38 18.21 -18.41 -10.45
C LEU A 38 18.02 -17.17 -9.57
N ALA A 39 16.83 -16.56 -9.59
CA ALA A 39 16.56 -15.39 -8.77
C ALA A 39 16.53 -15.72 -7.27
N THR A 40 16.01 -16.90 -6.89
CA THR A 40 16.06 -17.38 -5.49
C THR A 40 17.49 -17.55 -5.02
N GLU A 41 18.34 -18.22 -5.81
CA GLU A 41 19.75 -18.38 -5.47
C GLU A 41 20.47 -17.03 -5.31
N LEU A 42 20.23 -16.09 -6.22
CA LEU A 42 20.84 -14.76 -6.17
C LEU A 42 20.38 -13.95 -4.94
N LEU A 43 19.10 -14.03 -4.57
CA LEU A 43 18.53 -13.35 -3.40
C LEU A 43 19.08 -13.90 -2.08
N VAL A 44 19.32 -15.21 -2.00
CA VAL A 44 19.90 -15.88 -0.82
C VAL A 44 21.42 -15.69 -0.74
N GLU A 45 22.11 -15.57 -1.86
CA GLU A 45 23.56 -15.31 -1.88
C GLU A 45 23.92 -13.88 -1.42
N ASP A 46 23.17 -12.88 -1.90
CA ASP A 46 23.41 -11.46 -1.60
C ASP A 46 22.11 -10.67 -1.84
N LEU A 47 21.38 -10.43 -0.74
CA LEU A 47 20.09 -9.74 -0.76
C LEU A 47 20.22 -8.29 -1.24
N ASP A 48 21.14 -7.51 -0.67
CA ASP A 48 21.30 -6.08 -0.98
C ASP A 48 21.58 -5.88 -2.48
N SER A 49 22.56 -6.61 -3.03
CA SER A 49 22.86 -6.54 -4.47
C SER A 49 21.70 -7.06 -5.32
N SER A 50 20.99 -8.09 -4.89
CA SER A 50 19.87 -8.65 -5.66
C SER A 50 18.64 -7.76 -5.67
N LEU A 51 18.38 -7.00 -4.60
CA LEU A 51 17.34 -5.97 -4.61
C LEU A 51 17.70 -4.84 -5.55
N SER A 52 18.97 -4.38 -5.55
CA SER A 52 19.44 -3.33 -6.49
C SER A 52 19.33 -3.71 -7.97
N LEU A 53 19.26 -5.01 -8.26
CA LEU A 53 19.15 -5.58 -9.62
C LEU A 53 17.74 -6.10 -9.93
N ASP A 54 16.76 -5.82 -9.07
CA ASP A 54 15.34 -6.20 -9.22
C ASP A 54 15.07 -7.70 -9.38
N HIS A 55 15.94 -8.58 -8.86
CA HIS A 55 15.77 -10.03 -9.01
C HIS A 55 14.45 -10.53 -8.40
N HIS A 56 14.00 -9.92 -7.30
CA HIS A 56 12.71 -10.21 -6.65
C HIS A 56 11.51 -9.87 -7.55
N SER A 57 11.58 -8.75 -8.29
CA SER A 57 10.54 -8.33 -9.23
C SER A 57 10.50 -9.20 -10.49
N GLN A 58 11.67 -9.60 -10.98
CA GLN A 58 11.81 -10.53 -12.10
C GLN A 58 11.24 -11.91 -11.77
N LEU A 59 11.53 -12.41 -10.55
CA LEU A 59 10.94 -13.65 -10.02
C LEU A 59 9.41 -13.58 -10.01
N TRP A 60 8.84 -12.51 -9.44
CA TRP A 60 7.40 -12.34 -9.41
C TRP A 60 6.79 -12.24 -10.81
N SER A 61 7.44 -11.51 -11.73
CA SER A 61 6.99 -11.37 -13.11
C SER A 61 6.90 -12.73 -13.83
N ALA A 62 7.85 -13.63 -13.58
CA ALA A 62 7.83 -14.98 -14.14
C ALA A 62 6.72 -15.85 -13.54
N LEU A 63 6.49 -15.78 -12.22
CA LEU A 63 5.35 -16.44 -11.57
C LEU A 63 4.01 -15.91 -12.10
N LYS A 64 3.90 -14.58 -12.24
CA LYS A 64 2.69 -13.91 -12.75
C LYS A 64 2.41 -14.28 -14.21
N TRP A 65 3.45 -14.35 -15.05
CA TRP A 65 3.34 -14.83 -16.43
C TRP A 65 2.76 -16.25 -16.48
N SER A 66 3.25 -17.18 -15.64
CA SER A 66 2.72 -18.54 -15.56
C SER A 66 1.24 -18.58 -15.12
N ILE A 67 0.86 -17.75 -14.14
CA ILE A 67 -0.53 -17.62 -13.69
C ILE A 67 -1.41 -17.08 -14.82
N ASP A 68 -0.99 -16.04 -15.52
CA ASP A 68 -1.80 -15.42 -16.58
C ASP A 68 -1.95 -16.31 -17.81
N ARG A 69 -0.91 -17.07 -18.16
CA ARG A 69 -0.98 -18.10 -19.20
C ARG A 69 -1.98 -19.20 -18.83
N ALA A 70 -2.01 -19.61 -17.56
CA ALA A 70 -2.96 -20.61 -17.06
C ALA A 70 -4.42 -20.12 -17.07
N LYS A 71 -4.66 -18.80 -17.04
CA LYS A 71 -6.00 -18.18 -17.14
C LYS A 71 -6.58 -18.17 -18.55
N GLY A 72 -5.83 -18.57 -19.59
CA GLY A 72 -6.09 -18.31 -21.01
C GLY A 72 -7.57 -18.35 -21.48
N SER A 73 -7.86 -17.50 -22.47
CA SER A 73 -9.07 -17.27 -23.32
C SER A 73 -10.46 -17.82 -22.93
N THR A 74 -10.61 -19.09 -22.52
CA THR A 74 -11.90 -19.70 -22.24
C THR A 74 -12.12 -19.95 -20.76
N LYS A 75 -13.29 -19.57 -20.24
CA LYS A 75 -13.74 -19.81 -18.86
C LYS A 75 -14.17 -21.27 -18.63
N ASP A 76 -13.42 -22.23 -19.20
CA ASP A 76 -13.71 -23.65 -19.06
C ASP A 76 -13.15 -24.19 -17.74
N LYS A 77 -13.74 -25.28 -17.23
CA LYS A 77 -13.33 -25.89 -15.94
C LYS A 77 -11.84 -26.23 -15.89
N ILE A 78 -11.24 -26.59 -17.03
CA ILE A 78 -9.81 -26.93 -17.16
C ILE A 78 -8.93 -25.69 -16.96
N SER A 79 -9.32 -24.53 -17.51
CA SER A 79 -8.61 -23.26 -17.32
C SER A 79 -8.64 -22.81 -15.85
N LEU A 80 -9.78 -23.00 -15.18
CA LEU A 80 -9.93 -22.73 -13.75
C LEU A 80 -9.02 -23.63 -12.89
N THR A 81 -8.96 -24.94 -13.18
CA THR A 81 -8.07 -25.86 -12.45
C THR A 81 -6.59 -25.52 -12.68
N ASN A 82 -6.21 -25.22 -13.92
CA ASN A 82 -4.84 -24.84 -14.24
C ASN A 82 -4.43 -23.54 -13.53
N THR A 83 -5.30 -22.53 -13.52
CA THR A 83 -5.06 -21.29 -12.78
C THR A 83 -4.89 -21.54 -11.29
N ALA A 84 -5.74 -22.37 -10.69
CA ALA A 84 -5.63 -22.70 -9.27
C ALA A 84 -4.31 -23.41 -8.95
N SER A 85 -3.87 -24.35 -9.80
CA SER A 85 -2.57 -25.02 -9.68
C SER A 85 -1.40 -24.05 -9.82
N SER A 86 -1.41 -23.15 -10.81
CA SER A 86 -0.36 -22.15 -10.98
C SER A 86 -0.28 -21.18 -9.79
N VAL A 87 -1.42 -20.74 -9.26
CA VAL A 87 -1.47 -19.89 -8.06
C VAL A 87 -0.95 -20.64 -6.82
N ALA A 88 -1.27 -21.93 -6.67
CA ALA A 88 -0.74 -22.75 -5.59
C ALA A 88 0.78 -22.95 -5.70
N SER A 89 1.29 -23.21 -6.91
CA SER A 89 2.73 -23.32 -7.15
C SER A 89 3.47 -22.02 -6.84
N ALA A 90 2.95 -20.88 -7.30
CA ALA A 90 3.53 -19.57 -7.00
C ALA A 90 3.54 -19.30 -5.49
N PHE A 91 2.49 -19.68 -4.78
CA PHE A 91 2.43 -19.55 -3.33
C PHE A 91 3.53 -20.37 -2.66
N SER A 92 3.70 -21.64 -3.05
CA SER A 92 4.78 -22.49 -2.53
C SER A 92 6.17 -21.91 -2.81
N CYS A 93 6.42 -21.36 -4.00
CA CYS A 93 7.69 -20.71 -4.34
C CYS A 93 7.97 -19.50 -3.44
N LEU A 94 6.98 -18.62 -3.24
CA LEU A 94 7.16 -17.42 -2.41
C LEU A 94 7.34 -17.78 -0.93
N MET A 95 6.59 -18.76 -0.41
CA MET A 95 6.74 -19.22 0.97
C MET A 95 8.11 -19.88 1.20
N ASN A 96 8.61 -20.65 0.23
CA ASN A 96 9.94 -21.22 0.29
C ASN A 96 11.03 -20.14 0.27
N LEU A 97 10.91 -19.14 -0.61
CA LEU A 97 11.84 -18.01 -0.66
C LEU A 97 11.84 -17.23 0.67
N LEU A 98 10.65 -16.93 1.21
CA LEU A 98 10.51 -16.25 2.50
C LEU A 98 11.16 -17.05 3.63
N TYR A 99 10.99 -18.37 3.65
CA TYR A 99 11.67 -19.25 4.61
C TYR A 99 13.20 -19.25 4.47
N LEU A 100 13.72 -19.28 3.24
CA LEU A 100 15.17 -19.26 2.99
C LEU A 100 15.79 -17.93 3.42
N LEU A 101 15.14 -16.81 3.10
CA LEU A 101 15.58 -15.47 3.53
C LEU A 101 15.45 -15.28 5.05
N ASP A 102 14.33 -15.76 5.63
CA ASP A 102 14.13 -16.20 7.02
C ASP A 102 15.43 -16.62 7.71
N SER A 103 15.84 -17.82 7.29
CA SER A 103 16.94 -18.57 7.85
C SER A 103 18.30 -17.93 7.61
N GLU A 104 18.49 -17.19 6.51
CA GLU A 104 19.79 -16.64 6.12
C GLU A 104 20.05 -15.26 6.75
N TYR A 105 19.03 -14.40 6.80
CA TYR A 105 19.19 -12.96 7.07
C TYR A 105 18.51 -12.44 8.33
N GLU A 106 17.68 -13.20 9.03
CA GLU A 106 17.11 -12.66 10.28
C GLU A 106 15.91 -11.74 10.03
N LEU A 107 15.01 -12.07 9.09
CA LEU A 107 13.97 -11.12 8.70
C LEU A 107 13.08 -10.74 9.91
N PRO A 108 12.57 -9.49 9.97
CA PRO A 108 11.74 -9.01 11.08
C PRO A 108 10.30 -9.55 10.99
N CYS A 109 10.14 -10.87 11.03
CA CYS A 109 8.88 -11.57 10.78
C CYS A 109 7.87 -11.55 11.95
N SER A 110 7.93 -10.54 12.83
CA SER A 110 7.03 -10.46 13.99
C SER A 110 5.56 -10.39 13.52
N ASN A 111 4.69 -11.19 14.15
CA ASN A 111 3.26 -11.25 13.81
C ASN A 111 2.94 -11.61 12.33
N ALA A 112 3.87 -12.25 11.61
CA ALA A 112 3.63 -12.71 10.26
C ALA A 112 2.38 -13.62 10.17
N PRO A 113 1.51 -13.43 9.16
CA PRO A 113 0.30 -14.24 9.02
C PRO A 113 0.58 -15.72 8.74
N SER A 114 -0.36 -16.58 9.14
CA SER A 114 -0.39 -17.99 8.75
C SER A 114 -0.43 -18.13 7.20
N PRO A 115 0.23 -19.15 6.60
CA PRO A 115 0.92 -20.27 7.25
C PRO A 115 2.42 -20.04 7.47
N PHE A 116 2.90 -18.80 7.43
CA PHE A 116 4.30 -18.54 7.71
C PHE A 116 4.62 -18.92 9.16
N MET A 117 5.71 -19.66 9.33
CA MET A 117 6.28 -19.99 10.63
C MET A 117 7.75 -19.59 10.57
N SER A 118 8.13 -18.59 11.37
CA SER A 118 9.52 -18.14 11.47
C SER A 118 10.40 -19.26 12.03
N THR A 119 11.63 -19.33 11.55
CA THR A 119 12.59 -20.32 12.02
C THR A 119 13.25 -19.88 13.32
N PRO A 120 13.32 -20.73 14.37
CA PRO A 120 14.17 -20.40 15.51
C PRO A 120 15.63 -20.34 15.06
N SER A 121 16.30 -19.24 15.35
CA SER A 121 17.67 -18.94 14.95
C SER A 121 18.66 -20.03 15.39
N HIS A 122 18.97 -20.98 14.50
CA HIS A 122 19.93 -22.06 14.77
C HIS A 122 21.16 -22.05 13.83
N SER A 123 21.29 -21.05 12.94
CA SER A 123 22.43 -20.92 12.04
C SER A 123 23.69 -20.38 12.74
N LEU A 124 24.84 -20.99 12.42
CA LEU A 124 26.18 -20.64 12.95
C LEU A 124 26.89 -19.53 12.14
N LYS A 125 26.42 -19.20 10.93
CA LYS A 125 26.91 -18.09 10.10
C LYS A 125 25.75 -17.53 9.28
N LYS A 126 25.43 -16.27 9.49
CA LYS A 126 24.33 -15.56 8.80
C LYS A 126 24.90 -14.68 7.70
N GLY A 127 24.16 -14.52 6.61
CA GLY A 127 24.41 -13.48 5.63
C GLY A 127 24.23 -12.11 6.25
N GLU A 128 25.07 -11.15 5.87
CA GLU A 128 24.88 -9.74 6.23
C GLU A 128 24.03 -9.08 5.15
N ALA A 129 22.98 -8.38 5.56
CA ALA A 129 22.15 -7.54 4.70
C ALA A 129 21.65 -6.34 5.51
N SER A 130 21.41 -5.21 4.83
CA SER A 130 20.85 -4.02 5.47
C SER A 130 19.44 -4.27 6.02
N ASP A 131 19.09 -3.63 7.13
CA ASP A 131 17.75 -3.74 7.71
C ASP A 131 16.66 -3.17 6.78
N GLU A 132 17.01 -2.18 5.96
CA GLU A 132 16.17 -1.65 4.89
C GLU A 132 15.86 -2.74 3.85
N SER A 133 16.86 -3.47 3.36
CA SER A 133 16.65 -4.57 2.41
C SER A 133 15.81 -5.69 2.99
N LYS A 134 16.04 -6.08 4.25
CA LYS A 134 15.22 -7.09 4.95
C LYS A 134 13.75 -6.69 5.03
N THR A 135 13.51 -5.43 5.39
CA THR A 135 12.17 -4.86 5.51
C THR A 135 11.49 -4.76 4.13
N THR A 136 12.23 -4.28 3.13
CA THR A 136 11.78 -4.14 1.74
C THR A 136 11.37 -5.49 1.15
N ILE A 137 12.22 -6.53 1.25
CA ILE A 137 11.90 -7.83 0.68
C ILE A 137 10.74 -8.52 1.42
N LEU A 138 10.67 -8.39 2.75
CA LEU A 138 9.59 -8.96 3.54
C LEU A 138 8.24 -8.31 3.19
N SER A 139 8.19 -6.98 3.09
CA SER A 139 7.00 -6.25 2.65
C SER A 139 6.61 -6.65 1.23
N TYR A 140 7.56 -6.67 0.30
CA TYR A 140 7.32 -7.06 -1.10
C TYR A 140 6.71 -8.47 -1.20
N LEU A 141 7.32 -9.46 -0.56
CA LEU A 141 6.83 -10.84 -0.58
C LEU A 141 5.45 -10.95 0.07
N SER A 142 5.19 -10.21 1.15
CA SER A 142 3.89 -10.16 1.81
C SER A 142 2.80 -9.62 0.88
N VAL A 143 3.09 -8.56 0.10
CA VAL A 143 2.18 -8.08 -0.96
C VAL A 143 1.91 -9.18 -1.98
N ARG A 144 2.94 -9.88 -2.46
CA ARG A 144 2.76 -10.94 -3.47
C ARG A 144 1.96 -12.13 -2.94
N VAL A 145 2.16 -12.52 -1.69
CA VAL A 145 1.33 -13.55 -1.04
C VAL A 145 -0.11 -13.08 -0.93
N GLY A 146 -0.34 -11.81 -0.55
CA GLY A 146 -1.67 -11.20 -0.55
C GLY A 146 -2.34 -11.23 -1.93
N ASP A 147 -1.59 -11.00 -3.01
CA ASP A 147 -2.09 -11.09 -4.39
C ASP A 147 -2.56 -12.49 -4.74
N LEU A 148 -1.82 -13.52 -4.30
CA LEU A 148 -2.21 -14.91 -4.53
C LEU A 148 -3.48 -15.29 -3.77
N PHE A 149 -3.67 -14.81 -2.53
CA PHE A 149 -4.94 -14.97 -1.81
C PHE A 149 -6.09 -14.23 -2.49
N ARG A 150 -5.85 -13.01 -3.01
CA ARG A 150 -6.86 -12.30 -3.82
C ARG A 150 -7.24 -13.09 -5.06
N TYR A 151 -6.29 -13.69 -5.78
CA TYR A 151 -6.59 -14.55 -6.94
C TYR A 151 -7.40 -15.80 -6.55
N LYS A 152 -7.19 -16.33 -5.34
CA LYS A 152 -8.02 -17.40 -4.75
C LYS A 152 -9.38 -16.93 -4.25
N LYS A 153 -9.66 -15.62 -4.27
CA LYS A 153 -10.84 -14.96 -3.69
C LYS A 153 -10.96 -15.11 -2.17
N ASP A 154 -9.84 -15.38 -1.48
CA ASP A 154 -9.77 -15.34 -0.03
C ASP A 154 -9.44 -13.91 0.41
N ILE A 155 -10.51 -13.12 0.57
CA ILE A 155 -10.42 -11.70 0.89
C ILE A 155 -9.81 -11.47 2.27
N ALA A 156 -10.15 -12.31 3.24
CA ALA A 156 -9.68 -12.16 4.62
C ALA A 156 -8.18 -12.38 4.71
N ALA A 157 -7.66 -13.48 4.13
CA ALA A 157 -6.23 -13.73 4.08
C ALA A 157 -5.49 -12.67 3.26
N SER A 158 -6.05 -12.25 2.12
CA SER A 158 -5.48 -11.19 1.29
C SER A 158 -5.30 -9.88 2.07
N ALA A 159 -6.36 -9.42 2.76
CA ALA A 159 -6.31 -8.23 3.60
C ALA A 159 -5.28 -8.35 4.73
N GLN A 160 -5.19 -9.52 5.37
CA GLN A 160 -4.22 -9.77 6.43
C GLN A 160 -2.78 -9.62 5.94
N TRP A 161 -2.45 -10.20 4.80
CA TRP A 161 -1.12 -10.10 4.19
C TRP A 161 -0.77 -8.69 3.71
N TYR A 162 -1.72 -7.94 3.16
CA TYR A 162 -1.47 -6.54 2.79
C TYR A 162 -1.27 -5.64 4.00
N ARG A 163 -2.07 -5.79 5.05
CA ARG A 163 -1.88 -5.04 6.31
C ARG A 163 -0.55 -5.38 6.95
N TYR A 164 -0.13 -6.65 6.87
CA TYR A 164 1.18 -7.06 7.33
C TYR A 164 2.30 -6.38 6.54
N ALA A 165 2.22 -6.35 5.21
CA ALA A 165 3.19 -5.64 4.37
C ALA A 165 3.32 -4.14 4.73
N ILE A 166 2.18 -3.46 4.98
CA ILE A 166 2.14 -2.06 5.43
C ILE A 166 2.76 -1.89 6.82
N THR A 167 2.57 -2.85 7.72
CA THR A 167 3.15 -2.79 9.08
C THR A 167 4.67 -2.97 9.04
N VAL A 168 5.16 -3.84 8.15
CA VAL A 168 6.59 -4.07 7.92
C VAL A 168 7.24 -2.86 7.28
N ASP A 169 6.69 -2.37 6.17
CA ASP A 169 7.19 -1.21 5.45
C ASP A 169 6.06 -0.22 5.09
N PRO A 170 5.74 0.72 6.00
CA PRO A 170 4.72 1.73 5.74
C PRO A 170 5.14 2.78 4.70
N SER A 171 6.42 2.84 4.33
CA SER A 171 6.95 3.78 3.34
C SER A 171 6.68 3.34 1.89
N ASN A 172 6.38 2.05 1.69
CA ASN A 172 6.04 1.48 0.40
C ASN A 172 4.54 1.61 0.10
N GLY A 173 4.22 2.40 -0.91
CA GLY A 173 2.85 2.66 -1.34
C GLY A 173 2.15 1.45 -1.97
N GLU A 174 2.88 0.40 -2.36
CA GLU A 174 2.27 -0.74 -3.03
C GLU A 174 1.27 -1.50 -2.14
N GLY A 175 1.59 -1.71 -0.86
CA GLY A 175 0.67 -2.36 0.09
C GLY A 175 -0.65 -1.59 0.23
N TRP A 176 -0.58 -0.26 0.32
CA TRP A 176 -1.75 0.62 0.34
C TRP A 176 -2.56 0.55 -0.95
N ASN A 177 -1.90 0.53 -2.11
CA ASN A 177 -2.59 0.38 -3.39
C ASN A 177 -3.35 -0.95 -3.47
N GLN A 178 -2.78 -2.05 -2.96
CA GLN A 178 -3.46 -3.34 -2.96
C GLN A 178 -4.66 -3.38 -2.00
N ILE A 179 -4.60 -2.72 -0.84
CA ILE A 179 -5.78 -2.51 0.01
C ILE A 179 -6.84 -1.71 -0.75
N GLY A 180 -6.45 -0.67 -1.49
CA GLY A 180 -7.38 0.12 -2.29
C GLY A 180 -8.12 -0.70 -3.35
N ILE A 181 -7.39 -1.57 -4.06
CA ILE A 181 -7.97 -2.51 -5.04
C ILE A 181 -8.95 -3.45 -4.35
N LEU A 182 -8.60 -3.99 -3.17
CA LEU A 182 -9.46 -4.89 -2.42
C LEU A 182 -10.74 -4.18 -1.95
N SER A 183 -10.63 -2.97 -1.42
CA SER A 183 -11.76 -2.14 -1.00
C SER A 183 -12.70 -1.81 -2.15
N ALA A 184 -12.17 -1.47 -3.32
CA ALA A 184 -12.97 -1.22 -4.53
C ALA A 184 -13.75 -2.48 -4.96
N GLN A 185 -13.12 -3.66 -4.90
CA GLN A 185 -13.77 -4.94 -5.21
C GLN A 185 -14.89 -5.32 -4.22
N LEU A 186 -14.79 -4.83 -2.98
CA LEU A 186 -15.79 -5.04 -1.92
C LEU A 186 -16.94 -4.01 -1.95
N GLY A 187 -16.92 -3.06 -2.89
CA GLY A 187 -17.96 -2.02 -2.98
C GLY A 187 -17.77 -0.87 -1.99
N SER A 188 -16.55 -0.66 -1.50
CA SER A 188 -16.19 0.43 -0.59
C SER A 188 -15.30 1.47 -1.30
N PRO A 189 -15.85 2.31 -2.20
CA PRO A 189 -15.06 3.24 -3.01
C PRO A 189 -14.34 4.31 -2.18
N LEU A 190 -14.90 4.74 -1.05
CA LEU A 190 -14.25 5.74 -0.19
C LEU A 190 -13.00 5.16 0.49
N ASP A 191 -13.08 3.92 0.99
CA ASP A 191 -11.91 3.20 1.53
C ASP A 191 -10.84 2.97 0.47
N ALA A 192 -11.28 2.72 -0.78
CA ALA A 192 -10.38 2.58 -1.90
C ALA A 192 -9.63 3.89 -2.17
N VAL A 193 -10.34 5.01 -2.29
CA VAL A 193 -9.74 6.34 -2.52
C VAL A 193 -8.81 6.74 -1.39
N TYR A 194 -9.22 6.55 -0.13
CA TYR A 194 -8.34 6.75 1.03
C TYR A 194 -7.02 5.98 0.90
N SER A 195 -7.11 4.68 0.58
CA SER A 195 -5.94 3.82 0.46
C SER A 195 -5.06 4.18 -0.74
N TYR A 196 -5.65 4.59 -1.87
CA TYR A 196 -4.88 5.07 -3.01
C TYR A 196 -4.16 6.39 -2.72
N TYR A 197 -4.79 7.33 -2.02
CA TYR A 197 -4.08 8.54 -1.60
C TYR A 197 -2.94 8.23 -0.62
N ARG A 198 -3.14 7.28 0.31
CA ARG A 198 -2.03 6.76 1.13
C ARG A 198 -0.90 6.22 0.25
N ALA A 199 -1.22 5.45 -0.77
CA ALA A 199 -0.24 4.87 -1.71
C ALA A 199 0.50 5.92 -2.56
N THR A 200 -0.12 7.05 -2.88
CA THR A 200 0.49 8.13 -3.68
C THR A 200 1.44 8.99 -2.85
N PHE A 201 1.16 9.16 -1.56
CA PHE A 201 1.90 10.06 -0.66
C PHE A 201 2.71 9.27 0.37
N THR A 202 3.59 8.39 -0.09
CA THR A 202 4.64 7.75 0.71
C THR A 202 6.03 8.06 0.13
N SER A 203 7.10 7.68 0.83
CA SER A 203 8.48 7.82 0.32
C SER A 203 8.72 7.02 -0.96
N ASN A 204 8.09 5.85 -1.08
CA ASN A 204 8.13 4.98 -2.25
C ASN A 204 6.71 4.84 -2.84
N PRO A 205 6.24 5.82 -3.62
CA PRO A 205 4.84 5.90 -4.03
C PRO A 205 4.46 4.84 -5.08
N SER A 206 3.20 4.40 -5.04
CA SER A 206 2.65 3.54 -6.09
C SER A 206 2.32 4.34 -7.36
N THR A 207 2.93 3.99 -8.49
CA THR A 207 2.77 4.70 -9.76
C THR A 207 1.38 4.58 -10.38
N ILE A 208 0.59 3.58 -9.98
CA ILE A 208 -0.75 3.30 -10.54
C ILE A 208 -1.90 3.85 -9.66
N ALA A 209 -1.62 4.25 -8.42
CA ALA A 209 -2.64 4.69 -7.47
C ALA A 209 -3.43 5.91 -7.98
N SER A 210 -2.75 6.88 -8.59
CA SER A 210 -3.40 8.07 -9.17
C SER A 210 -4.41 7.73 -10.25
N SER A 211 -4.12 6.75 -11.12
CA SER A 211 -5.07 6.29 -12.15
C SER A 211 -6.30 5.63 -11.53
N ASN A 212 -6.13 4.90 -10.43
CA ASN A 212 -7.23 4.27 -9.71
C ASN A 212 -8.12 5.30 -9.01
N ILE A 213 -7.53 6.38 -8.45
CA ILE A 213 -8.27 7.52 -7.88
C ILE A 213 -9.15 8.15 -8.97
N LEU A 214 -8.57 8.50 -10.11
CA LEU A 214 -9.31 9.11 -11.24
C LEU A 214 -10.50 8.26 -11.66
N THR A 215 -10.29 6.95 -11.81
CA THR A 215 -11.34 6.00 -12.18
C THR A 215 -12.54 6.06 -11.22
N ILE A 216 -12.28 6.17 -9.91
CA ILE A 216 -13.36 6.28 -8.92
C ILE A 216 -13.99 7.67 -8.99
N LEU A 217 -13.20 8.75 -8.99
CA LEU A 217 -13.74 10.12 -8.98
C LEU A 217 -14.60 10.42 -10.22
N ASP A 218 -14.22 9.89 -11.39
CA ASP A 218 -15.01 10.00 -12.63
C ASP A 218 -16.43 9.45 -12.46
N ALA A 219 -16.55 8.31 -11.78
CA ALA A 219 -17.84 7.67 -11.52
C ALA A 219 -18.70 8.41 -10.48
N GLN A 220 -18.13 9.41 -9.79
CA GLN A 220 -18.80 10.15 -8.71
C GLN A 220 -19.19 11.57 -9.13
N LEU A 221 -18.91 11.99 -10.37
CA LEU A 221 -19.20 13.34 -10.85
C LEU A 221 -20.69 13.64 -11.05
N ASP A 222 -21.48 12.63 -11.39
CA ASP A 222 -22.89 12.75 -11.73
C ASP A 222 -23.76 12.24 -10.58
N GLY A 223 -24.86 12.96 -10.29
CA GLY A 223 -25.83 12.59 -9.26
C GLY A 223 -26.34 13.81 -8.49
N ASP A 224 -27.45 13.64 -7.77
CA ASP A 224 -27.99 14.66 -6.88
C ASP A 224 -27.34 14.54 -5.49
N PRO A 225 -26.55 15.55 -5.03
CA PRO A 225 -25.93 15.52 -3.71
C PRO A 225 -26.92 15.37 -2.55
N GLU A 226 -28.18 15.78 -2.71
CA GLU A 226 -29.19 15.70 -1.65
C GLU A 226 -29.64 14.26 -1.39
N GLU A 227 -29.58 13.38 -2.39
CA GLU A 227 -30.01 11.97 -2.29
C GLU A 227 -28.86 11.02 -1.87
N MET A 228 -27.62 11.50 -1.86
CA MET A 228 -26.44 10.69 -1.56
C MET A 228 -26.30 10.39 -0.07
N GLU A 229 -25.95 9.14 0.26
CA GLU A 229 -25.40 8.78 1.57
C GLU A 229 -24.07 9.50 1.82
N ASP A 230 -23.66 9.62 3.08
CA ASP A 230 -22.51 10.46 3.47
C ASP A 230 -21.20 10.08 2.79
N ASP A 231 -20.88 8.78 2.65
CA ASP A 231 -19.63 8.37 1.99
C ASP A 231 -19.64 8.68 0.49
N SER A 232 -20.78 8.48 -0.19
CA SER A 232 -20.96 8.86 -1.60
C SER A 232 -20.92 10.38 -1.77
N PHE A 233 -21.52 11.12 -0.85
CA PHE A 233 -21.50 12.58 -0.84
C PHE A 233 -20.08 13.14 -0.64
N VAL A 234 -19.29 12.53 0.25
CA VAL A 234 -17.89 12.87 0.47
C VAL A 234 -17.07 12.62 -0.81
N LEU A 235 -17.26 11.47 -1.46
CA LEU A 235 -16.59 11.16 -2.73
C LEU A 235 -16.99 12.11 -3.86
N HIS A 236 -18.29 12.41 -3.99
CA HIS A 236 -18.80 13.37 -4.96
C HIS A 236 -18.18 14.76 -4.72
N SER A 237 -18.15 15.21 -3.47
CA SER A 237 -17.53 16.47 -3.08
C SER A 237 -16.04 16.51 -3.44
N LEU A 238 -15.30 15.44 -3.17
CA LEU A 238 -13.90 15.30 -3.54
C LEU A 238 -13.71 15.33 -5.07
N ALA A 239 -14.58 14.68 -5.83
CA ALA A 239 -14.56 14.70 -7.28
C ALA A 239 -14.81 16.11 -7.83
N LEU A 240 -15.78 16.86 -7.27
CA LEU A 240 -16.01 18.26 -7.63
C LEU A 240 -14.74 19.11 -7.42
N ILE A 241 -14.08 18.96 -6.26
CA ILE A 241 -12.82 19.68 -5.96
C ILE A 241 -11.73 19.31 -6.95
N HIS A 242 -11.54 18.01 -7.20
CA HIS A 242 -10.53 17.51 -8.12
C HIS A 242 -10.69 18.11 -9.52
N TYR A 243 -11.93 18.23 -9.98
CA TYR A 243 -12.27 18.82 -11.28
C TYR A 243 -12.51 20.34 -11.25
N LEU A 244 -12.10 21.01 -10.16
CA LEU A 244 -12.22 22.46 -9.98
C LEU A 244 -13.65 22.99 -10.18
N ARG A 245 -14.65 22.15 -9.88
CA ARG A 245 -16.07 22.53 -9.89
C ARG A 245 -16.41 23.21 -8.56
N PRO A 246 -17.25 24.27 -8.58
CA PRO A 246 -17.61 24.99 -7.36
C PRO A 246 -18.42 24.09 -6.41
N LEU A 247 -18.07 24.10 -5.13
CA LEU A 247 -18.94 23.56 -4.07
C LEU A 247 -19.80 24.69 -3.50
N PRO A 248 -21.13 24.67 -3.69
CA PRO A 248 -21.98 25.70 -3.13
C PRO A 248 -22.02 25.60 -1.59
N PRO A 249 -22.24 26.71 -0.87
CA PRO A 249 -22.19 26.75 0.60
C PRO A 249 -23.03 25.70 1.33
N PRO A 250 -24.24 25.30 0.87
CA PRO A 250 -25.00 24.23 1.51
C PRO A 250 -24.24 22.90 1.57
N LEU A 251 -23.51 22.54 0.50
CA LEU A 251 -22.73 21.30 0.48
C LEU A 251 -21.52 21.38 1.42
N LEU A 252 -20.85 22.53 1.51
CA LEU A 252 -19.76 22.75 2.46
C LEU A 252 -20.23 22.56 3.91
N SER A 253 -21.42 23.09 4.24
CA SER A 253 -21.98 22.96 5.59
C SER A 253 -22.29 21.51 5.98
N ARG A 254 -22.73 20.69 5.00
CA ARG A 254 -22.94 19.25 5.16
C ARG A 254 -21.61 18.47 5.23
N LEU A 255 -20.60 18.89 4.49
CA LEU A 255 -19.32 18.19 4.38
C LEU A 255 -18.44 18.38 5.63
N SER A 256 -18.41 19.59 6.20
CA SER A 256 -17.62 19.94 7.39
C SER A 256 -17.67 18.90 8.54
N PRO A 257 -18.84 18.48 9.04
CA PRO A 257 -18.93 17.52 10.15
C PRO A 257 -18.48 16.10 9.74
N LEU A 258 -18.49 15.78 8.44
CA LEU A 258 -18.11 14.46 7.94
C LEU A 258 -16.58 14.28 7.92
N LEU A 259 -15.80 15.36 7.99
CA LEU A 259 -14.33 15.34 8.00
C LEU A 259 -13.72 15.06 9.40
N SER A 260 -14.47 14.39 10.28
CA SER A 260 -14.04 13.99 11.63
C SER A 260 -13.31 12.64 11.69
N SER A 261 -12.96 12.06 10.55
CA SER A 261 -12.21 10.79 10.46
C SER A 261 -11.06 10.89 9.46
N PRO A 262 -9.94 10.15 9.65
CA PRO A 262 -8.81 10.23 8.74
C PRO A 262 -9.18 9.68 7.36
N ARG A 263 -10.07 8.68 7.33
CA ARG A 263 -10.64 8.08 6.12
C ARG A 263 -11.26 9.13 5.18
N ARG A 264 -11.98 10.11 5.75
CA ARG A 264 -12.66 11.17 4.97
C ARG A 264 -11.81 12.42 4.81
N LEU A 265 -11.01 12.80 5.80
CA LEU A 265 -10.20 14.02 5.76
C LEU A 265 -8.97 13.90 4.85
N LEU A 266 -8.26 12.78 4.90
CA LEU A 266 -6.97 12.61 4.22
C LEU A 266 -7.04 12.86 2.70
N PRO A 267 -8.05 12.36 1.96
CA PRO A 267 -8.18 12.66 0.53
C PRO A 267 -8.29 14.15 0.21
N PHE A 268 -8.93 14.95 1.07
CA PHE A 268 -9.08 16.40 0.86
C PHE A 268 -7.77 17.15 1.16
N ILE A 269 -7.01 16.72 2.17
CA ILE A 269 -5.66 17.24 2.43
C ILE A 269 -4.76 16.96 1.22
N ALA A 270 -4.80 15.74 0.70
CA ALA A 270 -4.08 15.36 -0.51
C ALA A 270 -4.50 16.21 -1.72
N ALA A 271 -5.81 16.43 -1.92
CA ALA A 271 -6.32 17.31 -2.97
C ALA A 271 -5.82 18.75 -2.81
N LEU A 272 -5.85 19.31 -1.58
CA LEU A 272 -5.33 20.65 -1.31
C LEU A 272 -3.87 20.81 -1.75
N SER A 273 -3.03 19.79 -1.55
CA SER A 273 -1.60 19.83 -1.94
C SER A 273 -1.38 19.96 -3.45
N SER A 274 -2.38 19.61 -4.26
CA SER A 274 -2.33 19.72 -5.73
C SER A 274 -2.94 21.01 -6.27
N LEU A 275 -3.54 21.84 -5.41
CA LEU A 275 -4.17 23.10 -5.80
C LEU A 275 -3.22 24.29 -5.65
N ASP A 276 -3.42 25.30 -6.49
CA ASP A 276 -2.73 26.58 -6.33
C ASP A 276 -3.06 27.22 -4.97
N HIS A 277 -2.03 27.64 -4.22
CA HIS A 277 -2.18 28.20 -2.87
C HIS A 277 -3.11 29.42 -2.79
N HIS A 278 -3.26 30.18 -3.87
CA HIS A 278 -4.09 31.40 -3.94
C HIS A 278 -5.42 31.20 -4.66
N SER A 279 -5.80 29.96 -4.98
CA SER A 279 -7.11 29.70 -5.61
C SER A 279 -8.24 29.86 -4.59
N SER A 280 -9.42 30.28 -5.08
CA SER A 280 -10.65 30.33 -4.29
C SER A 280 -11.03 28.95 -3.73
N THR A 281 -10.73 27.88 -4.47
CA THR A 281 -10.94 26.49 -4.04
C THR A 281 -10.07 26.15 -2.83
N SER A 282 -8.79 26.53 -2.83
CA SER A 282 -7.89 26.33 -1.68
C SER A 282 -8.37 27.08 -0.45
N SER A 283 -8.79 28.33 -0.59
CA SER A 283 -9.37 29.10 0.54
C SER A 283 -10.66 28.47 1.06
N SER A 284 -11.52 27.96 0.18
CA SER A 284 -12.77 27.29 0.57
C SER A 284 -12.50 25.99 1.33
N LEU A 285 -11.50 25.22 0.90
CA LEU A 285 -11.05 24.01 1.59
C LEU A 285 -10.46 24.30 2.97
N LEU A 286 -9.63 25.33 3.09
CA LEU A 286 -9.07 25.72 4.40
C LEU A 286 -10.17 26.16 5.37
N ASN A 287 -11.16 26.93 4.91
CA ASN A 287 -12.33 27.27 5.73
C ASN A 287 -13.13 26.04 6.14
N LEU A 288 -13.36 25.10 5.21
CA LEU A 288 -14.02 23.82 5.48
C LEU A 288 -13.27 23.02 6.56
N PHE A 289 -11.93 22.99 6.50
CA PHE A 289 -11.11 22.31 7.51
C PHE A 289 -11.18 23.00 8.86
N HIS A 290 -11.19 24.33 8.92
CA HIS A 290 -11.41 25.06 10.16
C HIS A 290 -12.76 24.73 10.80
N GLU A 291 -13.84 24.72 10.01
CA GLU A 291 -15.18 24.36 10.50
C GLU A 291 -15.25 22.88 10.94
N GLY A 292 -14.65 21.96 10.18
CA GLY A 292 -14.56 20.55 10.54
C GLY A 292 -13.78 20.32 11.84
N PHE A 293 -12.67 21.04 12.03
CA PHE A 293 -11.88 20.98 13.26
C PHE A 293 -12.66 21.50 14.48
N GLU A 294 -13.33 22.66 14.39
CA GLU A 294 -14.09 23.18 15.54
C GLU A 294 -15.22 22.24 15.95
N LYS A 295 -15.90 21.58 14.99
CA LYS A 295 -16.90 20.55 15.31
C LYS A 295 -16.29 19.33 16.00
N LEU A 296 -15.18 18.80 15.48
CA LEU A 296 -14.47 17.69 16.12
C LEU A 296 -14.03 18.05 17.53
N LYS A 297 -13.53 19.26 17.74
CA LYS A 297 -13.13 19.77 19.05
C LYS A 297 -14.32 19.88 20.00
N GLU A 298 -15.47 20.36 19.53
CA GLU A 298 -16.70 20.35 20.33
C GLU A 298 -17.09 18.92 20.73
N GLU A 299 -17.08 17.96 19.81
CA GLU A 299 -17.36 16.54 20.09
C GLU A 299 -16.42 15.96 21.15
N ILE A 300 -15.12 16.27 21.05
CA ILE A 300 -14.10 15.83 22.02
C ILE A 300 -14.37 16.43 23.40
N LEU A 301 -14.68 17.73 23.48
CA LEU A 301 -14.90 18.42 24.76
C LEU A 301 -16.17 17.95 25.47
N HIS A 302 -17.18 17.49 24.71
CA HIS A 302 -18.42 16.93 25.27
C HIS A 302 -18.34 15.43 25.54
N SER A 303 -17.33 14.73 25.02
CA SER A 303 -17.15 13.31 25.27
C SER A 303 -16.40 13.05 26.58
N GLU A 304 -16.94 12.16 27.41
CA GLU A 304 -16.24 11.65 28.60
C GLU A 304 -15.28 10.49 28.26
N THR A 305 -15.26 10.03 27.00
CA THR A 305 -14.41 8.91 26.58
C THR A 305 -12.99 9.38 26.26
N PRO A 306 -11.96 8.56 26.54
CA PRO A 306 -10.62 8.82 26.04
C PRO A 306 -10.63 8.86 24.50
N LEU A 307 -9.73 9.68 23.93
CA LEU A 307 -9.56 9.77 22.49
C LEU A 307 -9.05 8.43 21.94
N ASP A 308 -9.72 7.93 20.91
CA ASP A 308 -9.29 6.74 20.19
C ASP A 308 -8.20 7.07 19.14
N SER A 309 -7.63 6.02 18.55
CA SER A 309 -6.57 6.12 17.53
C SER A 309 -6.99 6.96 16.32
N SER A 310 -8.25 6.79 15.89
CA SER A 310 -8.84 7.48 14.74
C SER A 310 -8.97 8.99 14.99
N CYS A 311 -9.42 9.38 16.17
CA CYS A 311 -9.54 10.79 16.57
C CYS A 311 -8.15 11.44 16.62
N LEU A 312 -7.17 10.77 17.22
CA LEU A 312 -5.78 11.26 17.26
C LEU A 312 -5.16 11.39 15.86
N ALA A 313 -5.38 10.42 14.98
CA ALA A 313 -4.96 10.50 13.59
C ALA A 313 -5.63 11.68 12.85
N THR A 314 -6.91 11.96 13.13
CA THR A 314 -7.63 13.09 12.52
C THR A 314 -7.09 14.43 13.02
N LEU A 315 -6.85 14.57 14.32
CA LEU A 315 -6.21 15.78 14.90
C LEU A 315 -4.81 15.99 14.34
N THR A 316 -4.03 14.92 14.17
CA THR A 316 -2.70 14.95 13.54
C THR A 316 -2.81 15.46 12.11
N LEU A 317 -3.76 14.98 11.31
CA LEU A 317 -4.00 15.47 9.96
C LEU A 317 -4.42 16.94 9.93
N TYR A 318 -5.29 17.39 10.83
CA TYR A 318 -5.64 18.81 10.93
C TYR A 318 -4.44 19.69 11.27
N SER A 319 -3.59 19.27 12.22
CA SER A 319 -2.39 20.03 12.62
C SER A 319 -1.36 20.22 11.51
N ARG A 320 -1.40 19.41 10.45
CA ARG A 320 -0.52 19.55 9.29
C ARG A 320 -0.90 20.69 8.36
N VAL A 321 -2.18 21.10 8.39
CA VAL A 321 -2.73 22.10 7.49
C VAL A 321 -3.14 23.38 8.23
N LEU A 322 -3.61 23.23 9.48
CA LEU A 322 -4.09 24.33 10.32
C LEU A 322 -3.07 24.65 11.41
N SER A 323 -2.63 25.90 11.49
CA SER A 323 -1.86 26.40 12.63
C SER A 323 -2.82 26.78 13.77
N SER A 324 -2.96 25.93 14.79
CA SER A 324 -3.85 26.17 15.93
C SER A 324 -3.29 25.64 17.25
N GLN A 325 -3.10 26.53 18.22
CA GLN A 325 -2.70 26.19 19.60
C GLN A 325 -3.69 25.23 20.27
N SER A 326 -4.96 25.23 19.82
CA SER A 326 -5.96 24.31 20.33
C SER A 326 -5.72 22.87 19.87
N ILE A 327 -5.12 22.65 18.69
CA ILE A 327 -4.79 21.30 18.22
C ILE A 327 -3.58 20.79 19.00
N ASP A 328 -2.55 21.62 19.17
CA ASP A 328 -1.33 21.26 19.90
C ASP A 328 -1.64 20.81 21.32
N SER A 329 -2.46 21.59 22.05
CA SER A 329 -2.87 21.24 23.42
C SER A 329 -3.71 19.96 23.52
N LEU A 330 -4.48 19.60 22.48
CA LEU A 330 -5.20 18.33 22.43
C LEU A 330 -4.28 17.13 22.18
N LEU A 331 -3.17 17.34 21.47
CA LEU A 331 -2.17 16.31 21.15
C LEU A 331 -1.09 16.17 22.23
N GLU A 332 -0.87 17.20 23.05
CA GLU A 332 0.14 17.20 24.13
C GLU A 332 -0.01 16.00 25.09
N GLY A 333 1.11 15.30 25.33
CA GLY A 333 1.17 14.21 26.30
C GLY A 333 0.51 12.89 25.88
N ARG A 334 0.03 12.76 24.64
CA ARG A 334 -0.56 11.52 24.11
C ARG A 334 0.49 10.66 23.41
N SER A 335 0.59 9.39 23.79
CA SER A 335 1.64 8.51 23.25
C SER A 335 1.35 8.14 21.79
N ARG A 336 2.41 8.10 20.98
CA ARG A 336 2.38 7.66 19.58
C ARG A 336 2.58 6.14 19.43
N GLU A 337 2.38 5.38 20.50
CA GLU A 337 2.60 3.91 20.48
C GLU A 337 1.54 3.15 19.68
N ASP A 338 0.52 3.86 19.17
CA ASP A 338 -0.50 3.31 18.30
C ASP A 338 0.02 3.09 16.87
N SER A 339 -0.21 1.89 16.33
CA SER A 339 0.18 1.52 14.97
C SER A 339 -0.43 2.41 13.90
N ASP A 340 -1.65 2.92 14.11
CA ASP A 340 -2.32 3.77 13.11
C ASP A 340 -1.66 5.14 13.02
N LEU A 341 -1.24 5.70 14.17
CA LEU A 341 -0.49 6.96 14.24
C LEU A 341 0.91 6.81 13.65
N PHE A 342 1.59 5.69 13.92
CA PHE A 342 2.88 5.40 13.30
C PHE A 342 2.77 5.35 11.77
N GLN A 343 1.76 4.65 11.23
CA GLN A 343 1.55 4.60 9.78
C GLN A 343 1.21 5.98 9.18
N MET A 344 0.61 6.90 9.95
CA MET A 344 0.34 8.27 9.51
C MET A 344 1.60 9.12 9.36
N ASP A 345 2.66 8.86 10.12
CA ASP A 345 3.95 9.55 9.95
C ASP A 345 4.58 9.25 8.57
N HIS A 346 4.22 8.14 7.94
CA HIS A 346 4.64 7.78 6.58
C HIS A 346 3.76 8.33 5.45
N PHE A 347 2.65 9.01 5.78
CA PHE A 347 1.91 9.81 4.82
C PHE A 347 2.61 11.17 4.67
N ILE A 348 3.31 11.40 3.57
CA ILE A 348 4.22 12.56 3.41
C ILE A 348 3.56 13.82 2.86
N CYS A 349 2.23 13.85 2.69
CA CYS A 349 1.51 15.06 2.30
C CYS A 349 1.42 16.04 3.47
N TYR A 350 1.82 17.30 3.23
CA TYR A 350 1.97 18.33 4.27
C TYR A 350 2.69 17.76 5.50
N PRO A 351 3.97 17.34 5.37
CA PRO A 351 4.68 16.79 6.51
C PRO A 351 4.73 17.85 7.61
N HIS A 352 4.63 17.43 8.87
CA HIS A 352 4.96 18.33 9.96
C HIS A 352 6.32 18.95 9.64
N SER A 353 6.41 20.27 9.70
CA SER A 353 7.71 20.91 9.80
C SER A 353 8.35 20.32 11.06
N SER A 354 9.20 19.31 10.88
CA SER A 354 10.19 18.95 11.87
C SER A 354 10.80 20.28 12.26
N SER A 355 10.62 20.67 13.52
CA SER A 355 11.31 21.78 14.13
C SER A 355 12.73 21.81 13.60
N SER A 356 12.99 22.74 12.67
CA SER A 356 14.33 23.11 12.30
C SER A 356 14.89 23.86 13.49
N GLN A 357 15.45 23.10 14.44
CA GLN A 357 16.62 23.42 15.27
C GLN A 357 16.91 22.29 16.25
#